data_AF-A0A3A8YMU2-F1
#
_entry.id   AF-A0A3A8YMU2-F1
#
_cell.length_a   1.000
_cell.length_b   1.000
_cell.length_c   1.000
_cell.angle_alpha   90.00
_cell.angle_beta   90.00
_cell.angle_gamma   90.00
#
_symmetry.space_group_name_H-M   'P 1'
#
loop_
_entity.id
_entity.type
_entity.pdbx_description
1 polymer ?
#
loop_
_entity_poly.entity_id
_entity_poly.type
_entity_poly.pdbx_seq_one_letter_code
_entity_poly.pdbx_strand_id
1 'polypeptide(L)'
;MPENISYFVVAVSNEKAAVLLFDRRGLENYLREEKVWQIFQNMGYQNHTIGKILYVFRQRYEGYLLQNKEFPHEIGLLLGYPVEDVEGFIRNSGENCLYIGYWKVYGNLSEKKALFLQFEKARDVLIGFLLEGITIAEVIRKRMLVQCAL
;
A
#
# COMPACT_ATOMS: atom_id res chain seq x y z
N MET A 1 -3.22 4.68 19.49
CA MET A 1 -2.90 4.23 18.12
C MET A 1 -3.03 2.72 18.07
N PRO A 2 -3.35 2.09 16.94
CA PRO A 2 -3.18 0.64 16.84
C PRO A 2 -1.71 0.33 17.18
N GLU A 3 -1.47 -0.56 18.13
CA GLU A 3 -0.18 -0.71 18.84
C GLU A 3 1.00 -1.14 17.94
N ASN A 4 0.79 -1.43 16.65
CA ASN A 4 1.80 -1.96 15.73
C ASN A 4 2.12 -1.09 14.50
N ILE A 5 1.56 0.13 14.40
CA ILE A 5 1.91 1.03 13.29
C ILE A 5 3.34 1.55 13.47
N SER A 6 4.19 1.26 12.50
CA SER A 6 5.55 1.77 12.37
C SER A 6 5.62 2.77 11.21
N TYR A 7 6.67 3.58 11.22
CA TYR A 7 6.97 4.49 10.13
C TYR A 7 8.40 4.30 9.62
N PHE A 8 8.61 4.60 8.34
CA PHE A 8 9.91 4.64 7.72
C PHE A 8 10.01 5.89 6.84
N VAL A 9 10.97 6.75 7.14
CA VAL A 9 11.24 7.93 6.31
C VAL A 9 11.89 7.42 5.02
N VAL A 10 11.20 7.55 3.90
CA VAL A 10 11.69 7.08 2.59
C VAL A 10 12.71 8.09 2.06
N ALA A 11 12.37 9.37 2.02
CA ALA A 11 13.24 10.43 1.57
C ALA A 11 12.89 11.76 2.26
N VAL A 12 13.87 12.65 2.37
CA VAL A 12 13.70 14.01 2.91
C VAL A 12 14.29 15.00 1.91
N SER A 13 13.56 16.09 1.69
CA SER A 13 13.98 17.29 0.96
C SER A 13 13.84 18.50 1.88
N ASN A 14 14.32 19.66 1.44
CA ASN A 14 14.28 20.89 2.25
C ASN A 14 12.85 21.31 2.66
N GLU A 15 11.82 20.92 1.90
CA GLU A 15 10.43 21.32 2.15
C GLU A 15 9.51 20.16 2.54
N LYS A 16 9.89 18.92 2.22
CA LYS A 16 8.98 17.76 2.26
C LYS A 16 9.70 16.50 2.71
N ALA A 17 8.97 15.63 3.41
CA ALA A 17 9.41 14.28 3.71
C ALA A 17 8.39 13.26 3.16
N ALA A 18 8.89 12.21 2.53
CA ALA A 18 8.10 11.03 2.19
C ALA A 18 8.21 10.03 3.36
N VAL A 19 7.08 9.68 3.97
CA VAL A 19 7.02 8.76 5.11
C VAL A 19 6.08 7.62 4.78
N LEU A 20 6.60 6.38 4.83
CA LEU A 20 5.80 5.17 4.72
C LEU A 20 5.29 4.78 6.10
N LEU A 21 3.97 4.70 6.26
CA LEU A 21 3.31 4.15 7.45
C LEU A 21 2.87 2.71 7.15
N PHE A 22 3.15 1.79 8.05
CA PHE A 22 2.82 0.37 7.86
C PHE A 22 2.63 -0.36 9.18
N ASP A 23 1.78 -1.39 9.19
CA ASP A 23 1.78 -2.37 10.28
C ASP A 23 3.03 -3.24 10.15
N ARG A 24 3.95 -3.13 11.12
CA ARG A 24 5.24 -3.82 11.05
C ARG A 24 5.10 -5.33 10.99
N ARG A 25 4.25 -5.90 11.83
CA ARG A 25 4.07 -7.36 11.89
C ARG A 25 3.41 -7.86 10.61
N GLY A 26 2.35 -7.18 10.17
CA GLY A 26 1.67 -7.49 8.91
C GLY A 26 2.62 -7.45 7.71
N LEU A 27 3.41 -6.38 7.58
CA LEU A 27 4.34 -6.24 6.46
C LEU A 27 5.49 -7.27 6.53
N GLU A 28 6.06 -7.53 7.71
CA GLU A 28 7.10 -8.54 7.87
C GLU A 28 6.60 -9.95 7.51
N ASN A 29 5.36 -10.29 7.85
CA ASN A 29 4.74 -11.57 7.48
C ASN A 29 4.47 -11.64 5.97
N TYR A 30 3.87 -10.59 5.40
CA TYR A 30 3.59 -10.49 3.97
C TYR A 30 4.85 -10.65 3.11
N LEU A 31 5.95 -9.99 3.48
CA LEU A 31 7.23 -10.06 2.77
C LEU A 31 7.89 -11.46 2.84
N ARG A 32 7.46 -12.32 3.76
CA ARG A 32 7.91 -13.72 3.86
C ARG A 32 7.06 -14.68 3.06
N GLU A 33 5.89 -14.27 2.57
CA GLU A 33 5.08 -15.11 1.70
C GLU A 33 5.86 -15.41 0.42
N GLU A 34 5.93 -16.69 0.04
CA GLU A 34 6.77 -17.14 -1.08
C GLU A 34 6.45 -16.40 -2.39
N LYS A 35 5.16 -16.27 -2.71
CA LYS A 35 4.69 -15.53 -3.90
C LYS A 35 5.14 -14.06 -3.91
N VAL A 36 5.19 -13.41 -2.76
CA VAL A 36 5.59 -12.01 -2.62
C VAL A 36 7.09 -11.90 -2.76
N TRP A 37 7.82 -12.79 -2.09
CA TRP A 37 9.27 -12.80 -2.14
C TRP A 37 9.80 -13.06 -3.55
N GLN A 38 9.19 -13.98 -4.30
CA GLN A 38 9.53 -14.24 -5.71
C GLN A 38 9.50 -12.96 -6.57
N ILE A 39 8.55 -12.06 -6.32
CA ILE A 39 8.44 -10.80 -7.06
C ILE A 39 9.58 -9.85 -6.68
N PHE A 40 9.87 -9.72 -5.39
CA PHE A 40 11.03 -8.94 -4.93
C PHE A 40 12.35 -9.51 -5.51
N GLN A 41 12.49 -10.83 -5.62
CA GLN A 41 13.64 -11.46 -6.27
C GLN A 41 13.73 -11.09 -7.75
N ASN A 42 12.62 -11.15 -8.48
CA ASN A 42 12.55 -10.73 -9.90
C ASN A 42 12.90 -9.24 -10.08
N MET A 43 12.64 -8.42 -9.07
CA MET A 43 13.05 -7.01 -9.02
C MET A 43 14.51 -6.82 -8.58
N GLY A 44 15.26 -7.90 -8.30
CA GLY A 44 16.68 -7.86 -7.94
C GLY A 44 16.98 -7.81 -6.44
N TYR A 45 15.99 -7.98 -5.56
CA TYR A 45 16.24 -8.05 -4.12
C TYR A 45 16.83 -9.40 -3.72
N GLN A 46 17.78 -9.39 -2.79
CA GLN A 46 18.52 -10.57 -2.35
C GLN A 46 18.21 -11.00 -0.90
N ASN A 47 17.43 -10.21 -0.18
CA ASN A 47 17.11 -10.46 1.22
C ASN A 47 15.68 -10.02 1.55
N HIS A 48 14.90 -10.93 2.12
CA HIS A 48 13.48 -10.74 2.43
C HIS A 48 13.22 -10.04 3.79
N THR A 49 14.26 -9.66 4.53
CA THR A 49 14.08 -8.89 5.76
C THR A 49 13.60 -7.48 5.43
N ILE A 50 12.59 -7.03 6.17
CA ILE A 50 11.97 -5.71 5.97
C ILE A 50 13.02 -4.58 5.96
N GLY A 51 14.03 -4.63 6.84
CA GLY A 51 15.07 -3.61 6.90
C GLY A 51 15.91 -3.54 5.62
N LYS A 52 16.24 -4.68 5.02
CA LYS A 52 17.00 -4.71 3.75
C LYS A 52 16.13 -4.29 2.57
N ILE A 53 14.86 -4.69 2.55
CA ILE A 53 13.91 -4.26 1.52
C ILE A 53 13.71 -2.74 1.58
N LEU A 54 13.42 -2.18 2.76
CA LEU A 54 13.21 -0.74 2.95
C LEU A 54 14.48 0.08 2.62
N TYR A 55 15.67 -0.46 2.93
CA TYR A 55 16.93 0.18 2.56
C TYR A 55 17.10 0.30 1.03
N VAL A 56 16.93 -0.81 0.30
CA VAL A 56 17.04 -0.81 -1.17
C VAL A 56 15.94 0.07 -1.79
N PHE A 57 14.72 -0.02 -1.27
CA PHE A 57 13.60 0.81 -1.71
C PHE A 57 13.91 2.31 -1.54
N ARG A 58 14.43 2.74 -0.38
CA ARG A 58 14.89 4.13 -0.17
C ARG A 58 15.89 4.55 -1.24
N GLN A 59 16.92 3.74 -1.50
CA GLN A 59 17.95 4.07 -2.50
C GLN A 59 17.36 4.28 -3.90
N ARG A 60 16.39 3.44 -4.29
CA ARG A 60 15.69 3.58 -5.57
C ARG A 60 14.81 4.82 -5.61
N TYR A 61 14.08 5.10 -4.53
CA TYR A 61 13.23 6.28 -4.41
C TYR A 61 14.04 7.58 -4.44
N GLU A 62 15.16 7.65 -3.72
CA GLU A 62 16.10 8.77 -3.77
C GLU A 62 16.70 8.92 -5.17
N GLY A 63 17.03 7.81 -5.83
CA GLY A 63 17.47 7.80 -7.23
C GLY A 63 16.43 8.37 -8.19
N TYR A 64 15.15 8.06 -8.01
CA TYR A 64 14.06 8.66 -8.77
C TYR A 64 14.02 10.18 -8.55
N LEU A 65 14.10 10.65 -7.30
CA LEU A 65 14.03 12.07 -6.98
C LEU A 65 15.24 12.89 -7.47
N LEU A 66 16.45 12.32 -7.38
CA LEU A 66 17.70 13.07 -7.54
C LEU A 66 18.44 12.77 -8.84
N GLN A 67 18.17 11.64 -9.48
CA GLN A 67 18.97 11.12 -10.59
C GLN A 67 18.13 10.76 -11.83
N ASN A 68 16.86 11.20 -11.88
CA ASN A 68 15.93 10.91 -12.98
C ASN A 68 15.84 9.42 -13.32
N LYS A 69 15.96 8.55 -12.29
CA LYS A 69 15.74 7.11 -12.43
C LYS A 69 14.24 6.81 -12.49
N GLU A 70 13.91 5.61 -12.92
CA GLU A 70 12.52 5.13 -12.91
C GLU A 70 11.96 5.10 -11.48
N PHE A 71 10.66 5.37 -11.37
CA PHE A 71 9.97 5.35 -10.08
C PHE A 71 9.89 3.90 -9.55
N PRO A 72 10.21 3.65 -8.26
CA PRO A 72 10.18 2.31 -7.69
C PRO A 72 8.74 1.81 -7.49
N HIS A 73 8.22 1.10 -8.49
CA HIS A 73 6.85 0.58 -8.50
C HIS A 73 6.58 -0.51 -7.46
N GLU A 74 7.62 -1.11 -6.87
CA GLU A 74 7.49 -2.02 -5.71
C GLU A 74 6.82 -1.37 -4.49
N ILE A 75 6.71 -0.02 -4.45
CA ILE A 75 5.92 0.69 -3.44
C ILE A 75 4.48 0.18 -3.38
N GLY A 76 3.91 -0.28 -4.50
CA GLY A 76 2.57 -0.87 -4.50
C GLY A 76 2.48 -2.08 -3.57
N LEU A 77 3.49 -2.96 -3.57
CA LEU A 77 3.56 -4.12 -2.68
C LEU A 77 3.70 -3.67 -1.21
N LEU A 78 4.53 -2.66 -0.95
CA LEU A 78 4.73 -2.11 0.40
C LEU A 78 3.48 -1.43 0.96
N LEU A 79 2.62 -0.88 0.09
CA LEU A 79 1.31 -0.31 0.45
C LEU A 79 0.21 -1.37 0.58
N GLY A 80 0.50 -2.63 0.28
CA GLY A 80 -0.47 -3.73 0.36
C GLY A 80 -1.40 -3.83 -0.85
N TYR A 81 -1.02 -3.27 -2.00
CA TYR A 81 -1.77 -3.52 -3.23
C TYR A 81 -1.63 -4.99 -3.65
N PRO A 82 -2.66 -5.56 -4.29
CA PRO A 82 -2.61 -6.93 -4.76
C PRO A 82 -1.42 -7.18 -5.67
N VAL A 83 -0.74 -8.30 -5.45
CA VAL A 83 0.43 -8.73 -6.20
C VAL A 83 0.19 -8.67 -7.71
N GLU A 84 -0.93 -9.23 -8.17
CA GLU A 84 -1.28 -9.33 -9.58
C GLU A 84 -1.46 -7.96 -10.24
N ASP A 85 -1.92 -6.98 -9.46
CA ASP A 85 -2.15 -5.62 -9.95
C ASP A 85 -0.85 -4.81 -10.00
N VAL A 86 0.08 -5.04 -9.07
CA VAL A 86 1.42 -4.42 -9.11
C VAL A 86 2.26 -5.01 -10.24
N GLU A 87 2.29 -6.34 -10.37
CA GLU A 87 2.98 -7.00 -11.47
C GLU A 87 2.39 -6.61 -12.83
N GLY A 88 1.06 -6.58 -12.93
CA GLY A 88 0.35 -6.15 -14.12
C GLY A 88 0.68 -4.70 -14.48
N PHE A 89 0.72 -3.80 -13.49
CA PHE A 89 1.12 -2.41 -13.70
C PHE A 89 2.53 -2.30 -14.27
N ILE A 90 3.50 -2.99 -13.68
CA ILE A 90 4.90 -2.95 -14.12
C ILE A 90 5.04 -3.54 -15.53
N ARG A 91 4.46 -4.72 -15.76
CA ARG A 91 4.55 -5.42 -17.05
C ARG A 91 3.93 -4.63 -18.20
N ASN A 92 2.85 -3.90 -17.95
CA ASN A 92 2.15 -3.13 -18.96
C ASN A 92 2.54 -1.64 -18.96
N SER A 93 3.54 -1.24 -18.18
CA SER A 93 3.93 0.17 -18.00
C SER A 93 2.75 1.08 -17.66
N GLY A 94 1.80 0.56 -16.87
CA GLY A 94 0.58 1.26 -16.47
C GLY A 94 -0.57 1.24 -17.48
N GLU A 95 -0.41 0.66 -18.67
CA GLU A 95 -1.43 0.60 -19.72
C GLU A 95 -2.23 -0.71 -19.69
N ASN A 96 -3.28 -0.82 -20.52
CA ASN A 96 -4.05 -2.07 -20.70
C ASN A 96 -4.66 -2.67 -19.43
N CYS A 97 -5.00 -1.85 -18.43
CA CYS A 97 -5.69 -2.32 -17.24
C CYS A 97 -7.13 -2.75 -17.56
N LEU A 98 -7.65 -3.75 -16.84
CA LEU A 98 -9.02 -4.23 -16.96
C LEU A 98 -10.04 -3.22 -16.42
N TYR A 99 -9.64 -2.43 -15.42
CA TYR A 99 -10.50 -1.46 -14.75
C TYR A 99 -9.68 -0.45 -13.94
N ILE A 100 -10.23 0.75 -13.75
CA ILE A 100 -9.64 1.81 -12.92
C ILE A 100 -10.61 2.13 -11.78
N GLY A 101 -10.17 1.91 -10.54
CA GLY A 101 -10.88 2.31 -9.32
C GLY A 101 -9.92 2.96 -8.34
N TYR A 102 -9.87 2.45 -7.10
CA TYR A 102 -8.87 2.89 -6.12
C TYR A 102 -7.42 2.62 -6.57
N TRP A 103 -7.23 1.64 -7.47
CA TRP A 103 -6.01 1.41 -8.23
C TRP A 103 -6.37 0.86 -9.63
N LYS A 104 -5.35 0.69 -10.49
CA LYS A 104 -5.49 0.03 -11.80
C LYS A 104 -5.50 -1.48 -11.61
N VAL A 105 -6.55 -2.14 -12.08
CA VAL A 105 -6.77 -3.59 -11.93
C VAL A 105 -6.26 -4.34 -13.15
N TYR A 106 -5.47 -5.37 -12.93
CA TYR A 106 -4.92 -6.28 -13.94
C TYR A 106 -5.36 -7.73 -13.73
N GLY A 107 -5.92 -8.07 -12.57
CA GLY A 107 -6.48 -9.40 -12.29
C GLY A 107 -7.72 -9.36 -11.39
N ASN A 108 -8.48 -10.46 -11.39
CA ASN A 108 -9.61 -10.67 -10.46
C ASN A 108 -10.68 -9.56 -10.50
N LEU A 109 -11.03 -9.08 -11.70
CA LEU A 109 -11.86 -7.88 -11.90
C LEU A 109 -13.13 -7.84 -11.03
N SER A 110 -13.92 -8.92 -11.03
CA SER A 110 -15.17 -8.98 -10.26
C SER A 110 -14.93 -8.83 -8.76
N GLU A 111 -13.89 -9.47 -8.22
CA GLU A 111 -13.51 -9.38 -6.81
C GLU A 111 -13.02 -7.98 -6.46
N LYS A 112 -12.21 -7.34 -7.33
CA LYS A 112 -11.75 -5.96 -7.10
C LYS A 112 -12.90 -4.97 -7.11
N LYS A 113 -13.87 -5.11 -8.03
CA LYS A 113 -15.07 -4.26 -8.04
C LYS A 113 -15.91 -4.44 -6.76
N ALA A 114 -16.06 -5.68 -6.28
CA ALA A 114 -16.74 -5.95 -5.02
C ALA A 114 -16.01 -5.33 -3.82
N LEU A 115 -14.67 -5.43 -3.79
CA LEU A 115 -13.84 -4.81 -2.76
C LEU A 115 -13.94 -3.27 -2.79
N PHE A 116 -13.89 -2.66 -3.97
CA PHE A 116 -14.07 -1.22 -4.11
C PHE A 116 -15.43 -0.77 -3.61
N LEU A 117 -16.50 -1.52 -3.89
CA LEU A 117 -17.82 -1.21 -3.34
C LEU A 117 -17.84 -1.28 -1.80
N GLN A 118 -17.09 -2.19 -1.18
CA GLN A 118 -16.96 -2.23 0.27
C GLN A 118 -16.23 -0.99 0.81
N PHE A 119 -15.18 -0.52 0.13
CA PHE A 119 -14.50 0.72 0.50
C PHE A 119 -15.40 1.94 0.38
N GLU A 120 -16.18 2.03 -0.69
CA GLU A 120 -17.14 3.12 -0.89
C GLU A 120 -18.18 3.15 0.25
N LYS A 121 -18.76 1.99 0.59
CA LYS A 121 -19.67 1.87 1.74
C LYS A 121 -19.03 2.26 3.07
N ALA A 122 -17.80 1.80 3.33
CA ALA A 122 -17.08 2.15 4.55
C ALA A 122 -16.76 3.64 4.62
N ARG A 123 -16.45 4.27 3.48
CA ARG A 123 -16.23 5.72 3.37
C ARG A 123 -17.52 6.48 3.67
N ASP A 124 -18.65 6.06 3.14
CA ASP A 124 -19.94 6.73 3.37
C ASP A 124 -20.35 6.67 4.85
N VAL A 125 -20.16 5.51 5.51
CA VAL A 125 -20.37 5.37 6.97
C VAL A 125 -19.41 6.27 7.76
N LEU A 126 -18.13 6.31 7.38
CA LEU A 126 -17.15 7.19 8.03
C LEU A 126 -17.55 8.66 7.90
N ILE A 127 -18.02 9.09 6.73
CA ILE A 127 -18.49 10.46 6.51
C ILE A 127 -19.68 10.76 7.42
N GLY A 128 -20.63 9.82 7.58
CA GLY A 128 -21.75 9.96 8.52
C GLY A 128 -21.27 10.24 9.95
N PHE A 129 -20.32 9.45 10.46
CA PHE A 129 -19.72 9.69 11.78
C PHE A 129 -19.05 11.07 11.90
N LEU A 130 -18.31 11.49 10.86
CA LEU A 130 -17.63 12.78 10.88
C LEU A 130 -18.62 13.95 10.91
N LEU A 131 -19.75 13.83 10.21
CA LEU A 131 -20.83 14.84 10.23
C LEU A 131 -21.53 14.92 11.58
N GLU A 132 -21.57 13.83 12.34
CA GLU A 132 -22.05 13.78 13.73
C GLU A 132 -21.00 14.28 14.74
N GLY A 133 -19.83 14.73 14.28
CA GLY A 133 -18.75 15.23 15.12
C GLY A 133 -17.86 14.14 15.72
N ILE A 134 -18.01 12.88 15.33
CA ILE A 134 -17.17 11.76 15.77
C ILE A 134 -15.88 11.77 14.97
N THR A 135 -14.74 11.85 15.65
CA THR A 135 -13.43 11.94 14.99
C THR A 135 -12.97 10.60 14.41
N ILE A 136 -12.11 10.63 13.38
CA ILE A 136 -11.46 9.43 12.82
C ILE A 136 -10.73 8.63 13.93
N ALA A 137 -10.10 9.34 14.87
CA ALA A 137 -9.40 8.71 15.99
C ALA A 137 -10.35 7.91 16.90
N GLU A 138 -11.57 8.38 17.10
CA GLU A 138 -12.60 7.66 17.86
C GLU A 138 -13.14 6.47 17.08
N VAL A 139 -13.43 6.65 15.78
CA VAL A 139 -13.86 5.57 14.88
C VAL A 139 -12.87 4.41 14.90
N ILE A 140 -11.57 4.69 14.80
CA ILE A 140 -10.50 3.68 14.85
C ILE A 140 -10.45 3.01 16.24
N ARG A 141 -10.45 3.81 17.31
CA ARG A 141 -10.31 3.31 18.69
C ARG A 141 -11.46 2.40 19.10
N LYS A 142 -12.68 2.74 18.70
CA LYS A 142 -13.91 1.99 19.00
C LYS A 142 -14.24 0.93 17.94
N ARG A 143 -13.43 0.82 16.87
CA ARG A 143 -13.63 -0.10 15.73
C ARG A 143 -15.02 0.01 15.10
N MET A 144 -15.54 1.23 14.97
CA MET A 144 -16.94 1.46 14.61
C MET A 144 -17.25 0.99 13.17
N LEU A 145 -16.29 1.08 12.25
CA LEU A 145 -16.47 0.60 10.87
C LEU A 145 -16.57 -0.93 10.77
N VAL A 146 -16.01 -1.68 11.73
CA VAL A 146 -16.11 -3.15 11.75
C VAL A 146 -17.48 -3.59 12.26
N GLN A 147 -18.10 -2.79 13.13
CA GLN A 147 -19.41 -3.09 13.72
C GLN A 147 -20.57 -2.78 12.76
N CYS A 148 -20.39 -1.84 11.84
CA CYS A 148 -21.38 -1.49 10.82
C CYS A 148 -21.39 -2.42 9.59
N ALA A 149 -20.39 -3.30 9.46
CA ALA A 149 -20.27 -4.24 8.34
C ALA A 149 -20.93 -5.61 8.59
N LEU A 150 -21.86 -5.68 9.56
CA LEU A 150 -22.70 -6.84 9.88
C LEU A 150 -24.13 -6.63 9.40
#